data_AF-A0A7Y0GA68-F1
#
_entry.id   AF-A0A7Y0GA68-F1
#
_cell.length_a   1.000
_cell.length_b   1.000
_cell.length_c   1.000
_cell.angle_alpha   90.00
_cell.angle_beta   90.00
_cell.angle_gamma   90.00
#
_symmetry.space_group_name_H-M   'P 1'
#
loop_
_entity.id
_entity.type
_entity.pdbx_description
1 polymer ?
#
loop_
_entity_poly.entity_id
_entity_poly.type
_entity_poly.pdbx_seq_one_letter_code
_entity_poly.pdbx_strand_id
1 'polypeptide(L)' 'MSIDEALRALCAKHDLTTISVHMSAQYGPWANAHWHGEGLTCSSGSGRTVADAIADAIANASTARTPPPEVPALEMDDAA' A
#
# COMPACT_ATOMS: atom_id res chain seq x y z
N MET A 1 -10.00 1.11 -20.31
CA MET A 1 -8.85 0.97 -19.41
C MET A 1 -8.75 -0.49 -19.02
N SER A 2 -7.63 -1.13 -19.29
CA SER A 2 -7.36 -2.51 -18.87
C SER A 2 -7.03 -2.57 -17.37
N ILE A 3 -7.09 -3.77 -16.79
CA ILE A 3 -6.70 -3.96 -15.39
C ILE A 3 -5.23 -3.62 -15.17
N ASP A 4 -4.37 -3.92 -16.14
CA ASP A 4 -2.94 -3.59 -16.08
C ASP A 4 -2.69 -2.08 -16.10
N GLU A 5 -3.45 -1.33 -16.90
CA GLU A 5 -3.39 0.14 -16.90
C GLU A 5 -3.83 0.71 -15.54
N ALA A 6 -4.91 0.19 -14.96
CA ALA A 6 -5.40 0.62 -13.65
C ALA A 6 -4.38 0.32 -12.54
N LEU A 7 -3.78 -0.87 -12.54
CA LEU A 7 -2.76 -1.26 -11.55
C LEU A 7 -1.48 -0.41 -11.69
N ARG A 8 -1.05 -0.11 -12.93
CA ARG A 8 0.09 0.80 -13.17
C ARG A 8 -0.19 2.21 -12.68
N ALA A 9 -1.40 2.74 -12.91
CA ALA A 9 -1.80 4.04 -12.42
C ALA A 9 -1.82 4.09 -10.88
N LEU A 10 -2.31 3.05 -10.22
CA LEU A 10 -2.24 2.91 -8.76
C LEU A 10 -0.79 2.84 -8.26
N CYS A 11 0.07 2.07 -8.94
CA CYS A 11 1.47 2.00 -8.59
C CYS A 11 2.15 3.36 -8.65
N ALA A 12 1.97 4.10 -9.75
CA ALA A 12 2.52 5.44 -9.91
C ALA A 12 1.99 6.43 -8.85
N LYS A 13 0.69 6.36 -8.54
CA LYS A 13 0.05 7.22 -7.54
C LYS A 13 0.57 6.98 -6.12
N HIS A 14 0.86 5.73 -5.78
CA HIS A 14 1.24 5.33 -4.43
C HIS A 14 2.72 5.00 -4.29
N ASP A 15 3.54 5.39 -5.28
CA ASP A 15 4.99 5.15 -5.32
C ASP A 15 5.35 3.66 -5.05
N LEU A 16 4.59 2.78 -5.69
CA LEU A 16 4.76 1.33 -5.65
C LEU A 16 5.42 0.85 -6.96
N THR A 17 6.14 -0.25 -6.89
CA THR A 17 6.73 -0.92 -8.06
C THR A 17 5.75 -1.87 -8.72
N THR A 18 4.93 -2.54 -7.91
CA THR A 18 4.02 -3.57 -8.40
C THR A 18 2.86 -3.75 -7.42
N ILE A 19 1.68 -3.98 -7.97
CA ILE A 19 0.54 -4.57 -7.26
C ILE A 19 0.23 -5.90 -7.95
N SER A 20 0.20 -6.99 -7.18
CA SER A 20 -0.26 -8.29 -7.66
C SER A 20 -1.54 -8.68 -6.93
N VAL A 21 -2.47 -9.32 -7.64
CA VAL A 21 -3.77 -9.75 -7.11
C VAL A 21 -3.87 -11.26 -7.29
N HIS A 22 -4.31 -11.93 -6.23
CA HIS A 22 -4.44 -13.37 -6.14
C HIS A 22 -5.86 -13.72 -5.70
N MET A 23 -6.44 -14.75 -6.30
CA MET A 23 -7.76 -15.26 -5.92
C MET A 23 -7.58 -16.61 -5.21
N SER A 24 -7.92 -16.65 -3.92
CA SER A 24 -7.99 -17.90 -3.17
C SER A 24 -9.43 -18.39 -3.07
N ALA A 25 -9.66 -19.67 -3.38
CA ALA A 25 -10.95 -20.31 -3.15
C ALA A 25 -11.31 -20.40 -1.65
N GLN A 26 -10.31 -20.37 -0.77
CA GLN A 26 -10.49 -20.51 0.68
C GLN A 26 -10.60 -19.17 1.40
N TYR A 27 -9.85 -18.16 0.95
CA TYR A 27 -9.69 -16.88 1.66
C TYR A 27 -10.23 -15.67 0.89
N GLY A 28 -10.71 -15.86 -0.35
CA GLY A 28 -11.15 -14.76 -1.21
C GLY A 28 -9.98 -14.02 -1.85
N PRO A 29 -10.18 -12.77 -2.30
CA PRO A 29 -9.16 -11.96 -2.94
C PRO A 29 -8.10 -11.47 -1.95
N TRP A 30 -6.84 -11.56 -2.38
CA TRP A 30 -5.65 -11.05 -1.68
C TRP A 30 -4.80 -10.24 -2.67
N ALA A 31 -4.29 -9.09 -2.26
CA ALA A 31 -3.32 -8.31 -3.02
C ALA A 31 -2.00 -8.12 -2.27
N ASN A 32 -0.90 -8.00 -3.03
CA ASN A 32 0.41 -7.59 -2.52
C ASN A 32 0.86 -6.30 -3.21
N ALA A 33 1.26 -5.31 -2.44
CA ALA A 33 1.84 -4.05 -2.88
C ALA A 33 3.34 -4.04 -2.56
N HIS A 34 4.17 -3.72 -3.55
CA HIS A 34 5.63 -3.67 -3.43
C HIS A 34 6.14 -2.24 -3.65
N TRP A 35 7.20 -1.83 -2.96
CA TRP A 35 7.91 -0.57 -3.24
C TRP A 35 9.43 -0.75 -3.15
N HIS A 36 10.18 0.23 -3.66
CA HIS A 36 11.63 0.28 -3.50
C HIS A 36 11.95 0.90 -2.13
N GLY A 37 12.46 0.10 -1.20
CA GLY A 37 13.16 0.58 0.01
C GLY A 37 14.61 0.08 0.02
N GLU A 38 15.26 0.05 1.18
CA GLU A 38 16.51 -0.73 1.40
C GLU A 38 16.23 -2.25 1.33
N GLY A 39 15.67 -2.71 0.21
CA GLY A 39 15.12 -4.04 0.00
C GLY A 39 13.79 -4.02 -0.76
N LEU A 40 13.39 -5.18 -1.28
CA LEU A 40 12.02 -5.40 -1.78
C LEU A 40 11.09 -5.54 -0.58
N THR A 41 10.51 -4.44 -0.13
CA THR A 41 9.51 -4.46 0.93
C THR A 41 8.14 -4.70 0.30
N CYS A 42 7.37 -5.62 0.89
CA CYS A 42 6.02 -5.93 0.45
C CYS A 42 5.02 -5.74 1.60
N SER A 43 3.79 -5.41 1.24
CA SER A 43 2.66 -5.43 2.17
C SER A 43 1.47 -6.11 1.51
N SER A 44 0.76 -6.87 2.33
CA SER A 44 -0.36 -7.70 1.92
C SER A 44 -1.66 -7.03 2.34
N GLY A 45 -2.73 -7.27 1.59
CA GLY A 45 -4.07 -6.85 1.99
C GLY A 45 -5.18 -7.75 1.46
N SER A 46 -6.25 -7.90 2.24
CA SER A 46 -7.34 -8.83 1.95
C SER A 46 -8.69 -8.13 1.95
N GLY A 47 -9.70 -8.76 1.35
CA GLY A 47 -11.03 -8.17 1.35
C GLY A 47 -12.11 -9.06 0.76
N ARG A 48 -13.33 -8.53 0.69
CA ARG A 48 -14.46 -9.26 0.07
C ARG A 48 -14.44 -9.13 -1.44
N THR A 49 -13.81 -8.08 -1.96
CA THR A 49 -13.61 -7.82 -3.38
C THR A 49 -12.13 -7.59 -3.70
N VAL A 50 -11.77 -7.70 -4.98
CA VAL A 50 -10.41 -7.36 -5.45
C VAL A 50 -10.05 -5.90 -5.12
N ALA A 51 -11.02 -4.99 -5.22
CA ALA A 51 -10.81 -3.58 -4.88
C ALA A 51 -10.49 -3.39 -3.39
N ASP A 52 -11.19 -4.10 -2.51
CA ASP A 52 -10.93 -4.07 -1.06
C ASP A 52 -9.51 -4.58 -0.76
N ALA A 53 -9.12 -5.71 -1.35
CA ALA A 53 -7.81 -6.30 -1.13
C ALA A 53 -6.66 -5.37 -1.59
N ILE A 54 -6.82 -4.71 -2.75
CA ILE A 54 -5.85 -3.73 -3.25
C ILE A 54 -5.77 -2.51 -2.32
N ALA A 55 -6.92 -1.99 -1.88
CA ALA A 55 -6.98 -0.83 -0.99
C ALA A 55 -6.28 -1.12 0.34
N ASP A 56 -6.54 -2.30 0.93
CA ASP A 56 -5.90 -2.76 2.17
C ASP A 56 -4.38 -2.93 1.98
N ALA A 57 -3.93 -3.51 0.86
CA ALA A 57 -2.50 -3.69 0.58
C ALA A 57 -1.76 -2.35 0.43
N ILE A 58 -2.39 -1.37 -0.21
CA ILE A 58 -1.84 -0.01 -0.36
C ILE A 58 -1.80 0.71 1.00
N ALA A 59 -2.84 0.55 1.82
CA ALA A 59 -2.88 1.14 3.16
C ALA A 59 -1.74 0.58 4.04
N ASN A 60 -1.58 -0.74 4.04
CA ASN A 60 -0.50 -1.41 4.77
C ASN A 60 0.89 -1.04 4.23
N ALA A 61 1.03 -0.90 2.91
CA ALA A 61 2.28 -0.42 2.32
C ALA A 61 2.62 1.01 2.76
N SER A 62 1.60 1.87 2.87
CA SER A 62 1.77 3.26 3.30
C SER A 62 2.18 3.37 4.77
N THR A 63 1.69 2.50 5.65
CA THR A 63 2.07 2.47 7.08
C THR A 63 3.43 1.84 7.32
N ALA A 64 3.83 0.85 6.49
CA ALA A 64 5.09 0.14 6.62
C ALA A 64 6.30 0.86 5.98
N ARG A 65 6.08 1.99 5.30
CA ARG A 65 7.17 2.82 4.74
C ARG A 65 8.10 3.27 5.86
N THR A 66 9.34 2.83 5.78
CA THR A 66 10.44 3.21 6.69
C THR A 66 11.51 3.93 5.86
N PRO A 67 11.99 5.12 6.28
CA PRO A 67 11.51 5.86 7.44
C PRO A 67 10.08 6.39 7.21
N PRO A 68 9.28 6.54 8.28
CA PRO A 68 7.98 7.18 8.18
C PRO A 68 8.13 8.59 7.58
N PRO A 69 7.10 9.14 6.92
CA PRO A 69 7.15 10.51 6.43
C PRO A 69 7.54 11.47 7.55
N GLU A 70 8.44 12.40 7.28
CA GLU A 70 8.82 13.46 8.23
C GLU A 70 7.58 14.27 8.58
N VAL A 71 7.07 14.09 9.79
CA VAL A 71 6.08 14.99 10.39
C VAL A 71 6.88 16.13 11.02
N PRO A 72 6.59 17.41 10.72
CA PRO A 72 7.22 18.52 11.41
C PRO A 72 7.06 18.35 12.91
N ALA A 73 8.13 18.55 13.68
CA ALA A 73 8.02 18.65 15.12
C ALA A 73 7.04 19.78 15.44
N LEU A 74 5.85 19.43 15.94
CA LEU A 74 4.95 20.41 16.52
C LEU A 74 5.51 20.68 17.91
N GLU A 75 6.23 21.79 18.06
CA GLU A 75 6.58 22.28 19.38
C GLU A 75 5.27 22.69 20.07
N MET A 76 4.97 22.04 21.18
CA MET A 76 3.99 22.57 22.11
C MET A 76 4.68 23.71 22.84
N ASP A 77 4.27 24.94 22.52
CA ASP A 77 4.54 26.08 23.39
C ASP A 77 3.86 25.78 24.74
N ASP A 78 4.67 25.43 25.74
CA ASP A 78 4.21 25.40 27.12
C ASP A 78 3.80 26.82 27.51
N ALA A 79 2.51 27.11 27.39
CA ALA A 79 1.92 28.32 27.91
C ALA A 79 1.79 28.20 29.44
N ALA A 80 2.70 28.93 30.11
CA ALA A 80 2.71 29.37 31.52
C ALA A 80 3.18 28.37 32.60
#